data_AF-A0A822F867-F1
#
_entry.id   AF-A0A822F867-F1
#
_cell.length_a   1.000
_cell.length_b   1.000
_cell.length_c   1.000
_cell.angle_alpha   90.00
_cell.angle_beta   90.00
_cell.angle_gamma   90.00
#
_symmetry.space_group_name_H-M   'P 1'
#
loop_
_entity.id
_entity.type
_entity.pdbx_description
1 polymer ?
#
loop_
_entity_poly.entity_id
_entity_poly.type
_entity_poly.pdbx_seq_one_letter_code
_entity_poly.pdbx_strand_id
1 'polypeptide(L)' 'MLSCSCDIMVAMSDVTDDGSIIFAKNSDRQVNEPLDIRFKSAATHLPNTKVRTTYIEIDQVEKTNSCILFSPRNIFGAEM' A
#
# COMPACT_ATOMS: atom_id res chain seq x y z
N MET A 1 -20.20 16.55 12.24
CA MET A 1 -18.97 16.03 11.60
C MET A 1 -19.01 14.53 11.71
N LEU A 2 -19.03 13.82 10.59
CA LEU A 2 -18.75 12.38 10.61
C LEU A 2 -17.27 12.23 10.95
N SER A 3 -16.99 11.48 12.02
CA SER A 3 -15.64 11.09 12.38
C SER A 3 -15.16 10.09 11.33
N CYS A 4 -14.18 10.46 10.49
CA CYS A 4 -13.49 9.48 9.65
C CYS A 4 -12.58 8.64 10.55
N SER A 5 -12.89 7.36 10.68
CA SER A 5 -12.10 6.38 11.40
C SER A 5 -11.81 5.26 10.43
N CYS A 6 -10.54 4.99 10.16
CA CYS A 6 -10.18 3.86 9.30
C CYS A 6 -10.55 2.53 9.95
N ASP A 7 -10.91 1.56 9.12
CA ASP A 7 -11.19 0.19 9.54
C ASP A 7 -9.97 -0.71 9.32
N ILE A 8 -9.70 -1.60 10.27
CA ILE A 8 -8.65 -2.61 10.18
C ILE A 8 -9.24 -3.97 10.56
N MET A 9 -8.87 -4.99 9.81
CA MET A 9 -9.22 -6.38 10.07
C MET A 9 -7.97 -7.26 9.95
N VAL A 10 -7.88 -8.26 10.83
CA VAL A 10 -6.90 -9.33 10.74
C VAL A 10 -7.63 -10.66 10.89
N ALA A 11 -7.42 -11.57 9.93
CA ALA A 11 -7.81 -12.96 10.04
C ALA A 11 -6.55 -13.81 10.21
N MET A 12 -6.45 -14.48 11.35
CA MET A 12 -5.35 -15.39 11.66
C MET A 12 -5.57 -16.76 10.98
N SER A 13 -4.53 -17.57 10.91
CA SER A 13 -4.54 -18.86 10.21
C SER A 13 -5.54 -19.88 10.77
N ASP A 14 -6.02 -19.70 12.00
CA ASP A 14 -7.00 -20.56 12.66
C ASP A 14 -8.45 -20.22 12.28
N VAL A 15 -8.67 -19.09 11.60
CA VAL A 15 -10.00 -18.62 11.16
C VAL A 15 -10.15 -18.54 9.63
N THR A 16 -9.12 -18.90 8.87
CA THR A 16 -9.13 -18.96 7.40
C THR A 16 -9.12 -20.40 6.91
N ASP A 17 -9.89 -20.70 5.85
CA ASP A 17 -10.07 -22.07 5.34
C ASP A 17 -8.76 -22.68 4.81
N ASP A 18 -7.90 -21.86 4.22
CA ASP A 18 -6.62 -22.25 3.64
C ASP A 18 -5.42 -22.04 4.59
N GLY A 19 -5.67 -21.56 5.82
CA GLY A 19 -4.63 -21.22 6.80
C GLY A 19 -3.84 -19.94 6.46
N SER A 20 -4.24 -19.16 5.46
CA SER A 20 -3.60 -17.88 5.13
C SER A 20 -3.82 -16.84 6.23
N ILE A 21 -2.85 -15.96 6.45
CA ILE A 21 -3.03 -14.78 7.29
C ILE A 21 -3.46 -13.62 6.41
N ILE A 22 -4.62 -13.04 6.69
CA ILE A 22 -5.17 -11.91 5.93
C ILE A 22 -5.10 -10.65 6.78
N PHE A 23 -4.41 -9.64 6.27
CA PHE A 23 -4.46 -8.28 6.78
C PHE A 23 -5.25 -7.41 5.81
N ALA A 24 -6.27 -6.72 6.31
CA ALA A 24 -7.05 -5.78 5.55
C ALA A 24 -7.16 -4.45 6.29
N LYS A 25 -7.04 -3.37 5.53
CA LYS A 25 -7.37 -2.02 5.97
C LYS A 25 -8.28 -1.42 4.91
N ASN A 26 -9.25 -0.64 5.36
CA ASN A 26 -10.00 0.26 4.49
C ASN A 26 -9.83 1.68 5.02
N SER A 27 -9.29 2.57 4.17
CA SER A 27 -9.17 3.97 4.53
C SER A 27 -10.46 4.72 4.29
N ASP A 28 -10.90 5.46 5.32
CA ASP A 28 -11.95 6.45 5.19
C ASP A 28 -11.42 7.65 4.38
N ARG A 29 -12.18 8.05 3.36
CA ARG A 29 -11.74 9.08 2.40
C ARG A 29 -12.76 10.17 2.20
N GLN A 30 -12.27 11.32 1.76
CA GLN A 30 -13.16 12.40 1.33
C GLN A 30 -13.99 11.93 0.13
N VAL A 31 -15.24 12.37 0.11
CA VAL A 31 -16.15 12.07 -1.00
C VAL A 31 -15.51 12.56 -2.30
N ASN A 32 -15.48 11.70 -3.32
CA ASN A 32 -14.91 11.94 -4.65
C ASN A 32 -13.37 12.07 -4.72
N GLU A 33 -12.63 11.66 -3.68
CA GLU A 33 -11.19 11.61 -3.75
C GLU A 33 -10.72 10.47 -4.71
N PRO A 34 -9.91 10.75 -5.76
CA PRO A 34 -9.54 9.74 -6.75
C PRO A 34 -8.67 8.61 -6.18
N LEU A 35 -8.98 7.35 -6.52
CA LEU A 35 -8.13 6.18 -6.24
C LEU A 35 -7.59 5.60 -7.55
N ASP A 36 -6.30 5.73 -7.79
CA ASP A 36 -5.65 5.13 -8.95
C ASP A 36 -5.25 3.68 -8.62
N ILE A 37 -5.66 2.72 -9.45
CA ILE A 37 -5.15 1.35 -9.38
C ILE A 37 -3.88 1.28 -10.23
N ARG A 38 -2.73 1.05 -9.58
CA ARG A 38 -1.42 1.04 -10.23
C ARG A 38 -0.76 -0.32 -10.08
N PHE A 39 -0.45 -0.97 -11.19
CA PHE A 39 0.42 -2.13 -11.17
C PHE A 39 1.88 -1.69 -11.13
N LYS A 40 2.65 -2.27 -10.21
CA LYS A 40 4.10 -2.16 -10.15
C LYS A 40 4.69 -3.54 -10.31
N SER A 41 5.50 -3.73 -11.35
CA SER A 41 6.25 -4.95 -11.56
C SER A 41 7.33 -5.12 -10.50
N ALA A 42 7.67 -6.37 -10.19
CA ALA A 42 8.87 -6.68 -9.42
C ALA A 42 10.11 -6.11 -10.13
N ALA A 43 11.07 -5.60 -9.36
CA ALA A 43 12.28 -5.02 -9.90
C ALA A 43 13.49 -5.32 -9.01
N THR A 44 14.68 -5.29 -9.62
CA THR A 44 15.97 -5.26 -8.91
C THR A 44 16.64 -3.91 -9.16
N HIS A 45 17.21 -3.32 -8.12
CA HIS A 45 17.79 -1.99 -8.15
C HIS A 45 19.30 -2.04 -7.87
N LEU A 46 20.05 -1.10 -8.45
CA LEU A 46 21.48 -1.00 -8.20
C LEU A 46 21.77 -0.58 -6.75
N PRO A 47 22.91 -1.00 -6.17
CA PRO A 47 23.32 -0.55 -4.86
C PRO A 47 23.44 0.98 -4.77
N ASN A 48 23.17 1.54 -3.59
CA ASN A 48 23.24 2.98 -3.31
C ASN A 48 22.31 3.87 -4.16
N THR A 49 21.29 3.28 -4.80
CA THR A 49 20.22 4.06 -5.43
C THR A 49 19.24 4.57 -4.39
N LYS A 50 18.55 5.67 -4.70
CA LYS A 50 17.50 6.25 -3.86
C LYS A 50 16.16 6.22 -4.59
N VAL A 51 15.08 6.22 -3.83
CA VAL A 51 13.73 6.40 -4.33
C VAL A 51 13.12 7.69 -3.77
N ARG A 52 12.60 8.52 -4.67
CA ARG A 52 11.86 9.73 -4.32
C ARG A 52 10.44 9.36 -3.92
N THR A 53 10.11 9.64 -2.66
CA THR A 53 8.75 9.56 -2.14
C THR A 53 8.03 10.90 -2.35
N THR A 54 6.85 11.08 -1.75
CA THR A 54 6.07 12.33 -1.89
C THR A 54 6.89 13.57 -1.53
N TYR A 55 7.68 13.50 -0.44
CA TYR A 55 8.39 14.68 0.09
C TYR A 55 9.89 14.47 0.33
N ILE A 56 10.31 13.22 0.54
CA ILE A 56 11.70 12.88 0.89
C ILE A 56 12.27 11.83 -0.07
N GLU A 57 13.59 11.65 -0.03
CA GLU A 57 14.25 10.52 -0.66
C GLU A 57 14.73 9.53 0.40
N ILE A 58 14.56 8.25 0.12
CA ILE A 58 15.04 7.16 0.98
C ILE A 58 15.91 6.21 0.15
N ASP A 59 16.74 5.42 0.82
CA ASP A 59 17.54 4.41 0.14
C ASP A 59 16.64 3.33 -0.46
N GLN A 60 16.95 2.93 -1.69
CA GLN A 60 16.18 1.91 -2.42
C GLN A 60 16.61 0.52 -1.97
N VAL A 61 15.64 -0.39 -1.86
CA VAL A 61 15.90 -1.80 -1.56
C VAL A 61 16.41 -2.52 -2.81
N GLU A 62 17.23 -3.55 -2.63
CA GLU A 62 17.79 -4.32 -3.76
C GLU A 62 16.68 -4.93 -4.62
N LYS A 63 15.60 -5.46 -4.00
CA LYS A 63 14.52 -6.15 -4.70
C LYS A 63 13.14 -5.69 -4.21
N THR A 64 12.24 -5.50 -5.14
CA THR A 64 10.83 -5.19 -4.89
C THR A 64 9.94 -6.29 -5.45
N ASN A 65 8.84 -6.59 -4.76
CA ASN A 65 7.82 -7.51 -5.25
C ASN A 65 6.89 -6.81 -6.24
N SER A 66 6.26 -7.60 -7.11
CA SER A 66 5.15 -7.08 -7.91
C SER A 66 3.93 -6.85 -7.03
N CYS A 67 3.29 -5.69 -7.16
CA CYS A 67 2.11 -5.34 -6.40
C CYS A 67 1.10 -4.55 -7.22
N ILE A 68 -0.18 -4.69 -6.85
CA ILE A 68 -1.24 -3.78 -7.27
C ILE A 68 -1.44 -2.81 -6.10
N LEU A 69 -1.36 -1.52 -6.41
CA LEU A 69 -1.42 -0.43 -5.46
C LEU A 69 -2.73 0.34 -5.67
N PHE A 70 -3.50 0.50 -4.60
CA PHE A 70 -4.59 1.46 -4.54
C PHE A 70 -4.00 2.79 -4.04
N SER A 71 -3.72 3.70 -4.96
CA SER A 71 -3.01 4.95 -4.66
C SER A 71 -3.97 6.13 -4.74
N PRO A 72 -4.21 6.84 -3.62
CA PRO A 72 -4.66 8.22 -3.66
C PRO A 72 -3.81 9.05 -4.61
N ARG A 73 -4.41 10.09 -5.19
CA ARG A 73 -3.69 10.96 -6.13
C ARG A 73 -2.61 11.76 -5.36
N ASN A 74 -1.48 12.01 -6.01
CA ASN A 74 -0.37 12.82 -5.49
C ASN A 74 0.38 12.27 -4.27
N ILE A 75 0.29 10.97 -3.98
CA ILE A 75 1.18 10.31 -3.01
C ILE A 75 2.10 9.29 -3.68
N PHE A 76 3.24 9.06 -3.04
CA PHE A 76 4.05 7.86 -3.26
C PHE A 76 3.42 6.66 -2.55
N GLY A 77 3.41 5.50 -3.20
CA GLY A 77 2.95 4.25 -2.61
C GLY A 77 1.46 3.99 -2.80
N ALA A 78 0.83 3.45 -1.76
CA ALA A 78 -0.58 3.09 -1.71
C ALA A 78 -1.15 3.38 -0.33
N GLU A 79 -2.47 3.47 -0.29
CA GLU A 79 -3.25 3.44 0.92
C GLU A 79 -4.27 2.30 0.78
N MET A 80 -4.34 1.44 1.80
CA MET A 80 -5.36 0.39 1.92
C MET A 80 -6.57 0.96 2.64
#